data_AF-A0A2W0BSF3-F1
#
_entry.id   AF-A0A2W0BSF3-F1
#
_cell.length_a   1.000
_cell.length_b   1.000
_cell.length_c   1.000
_cell.angle_alpha   90.00
_cell.angle_beta   90.00
_cell.angle_gamma   90.00
#
_symmetry.space_group_name_H-M   'P 1'
#
loop_
_entity.id
_entity.type
_entity.pdbx_description
1 polymer ?
#
loop_
_entity_poly.entity_id
_entity_poly.type
_entity_poly.pdbx_seq_one_letter_code
_entity_poly.pdbx_strand_id
1 'polypeptide(L)' 'MPHPGAQHWEIFIRLCKEADARGNLVADAWYAALAIESGCEWITLDRDYARFEGLRWRLSA' A
#
# COMPACT_ATOMS: atom_id res chain seq x y z
N MET A 1 1.05 -9.34 -12.39
CA MET A 1 0.96 -8.22 -11.43
C MET A 1 1.38 -6.95 -12.15
N PRO A 2 0.78 -5.79 -11.84
CA PRO A 2 1.31 -4.50 -12.30
C PRO A 2 2.75 -4.33 -11.80
N HIS A 3 3.59 -3.64 -12.58
CA HIS A 3 4.96 -3.32 -12.19
C HIS A 3 5.01 -1.87 -11.67
N PRO A 4 5.88 -1.56 -10.70
CA PRO A 4 6.12 -0.21 -10.23
C PRO A 4 6.40 0.77 -11.38
N GLY A 5 5.64 1.86 -11.43
CA GLY A 5 5.88 2.98 -12.33
C GLY A 5 6.81 4.03 -11.72
N ALA A 6 6.91 5.18 -12.38
CA ALA A 6 7.81 6.25 -11.96
C ALA A 6 7.45 6.89 -10.62
N GLN A 7 6.17 6.84 -10.21
CA GLN A 7 5.68 7.47 -8.98
C GLN A 7 5.71 6.52 -7.79
N HIS A 8 5.87 5.21 -8.03
CA HIS A 8 5.82 4.18 -7.00
C HIS A 8 6.71 4.48 -5.79
N TRP A 9 7.96 4.84 -6.03
CA TRP A 9 8.95 5.06 -4.97
C TRP A 9 8.55 6.23 -4.06
N GLU A 10 8.02 7.31 -4.64
CA GLU A 10 7.56 8.47 -3.87
C GLU A 10 6.37 8.10 -2.99
N ILE A 11 5.38 7.39 -3.54
CA ILE A 11 4.20 6.93 -2.80
C ILE A 11 4.64 5.99 -1.67
N PHE A 12 5.52 5.02 -1.96
CA PHE A 12 6.05 4.07 -0.99
C PHE A 12 6.73 4.76 0.20
N ILE A 13 7.64 5.71 -0.07
CA ILE A 13 8.33 6.46 0.99
C ILE A 13 7.35 7.29 1.82
N ARG A 14 6.35 7.90 1.18
CA ARG A 14 5.30 8.63 1.88
C ARG A 14 4.54 7.71 2.84
N LEU A 15 4.04 6.58 2.35
CA LEU A 15 3.33 5.58 3.15
C LEU A 15 4.17 5.03 4.30
N CYS A 16 5.46 4.76 4.08
CA CYS A 16 6.34 4.28 5.14
C CYS A 16 6.48 5.31 6.28
N LYS A 17 6.54 6.60 5.94
CA LYS A 17 6.65 7.68 6.93
C LYS A 17 5.34 7.91 7.67
N GLU A 18 4.22 7.96 6.95
CA GLU A 18 2.89 8.24 7.53
C GLU A 18 2.41 7.11 8.44
N ALA A 19 2.68 5.85 8.07
CA ALA A 19 2.27 4.68 8.86
C ALA A 19 3.29 4.26 9.93
N ASP A 20 4.42 4.97 10.09
CA ASP A 20 5.62 4.53 10.85
C ASP A 20 5.94 3.05 10.56
N ALA A 21 6.03 2.71 9.27
CA ALA A 21 6.13 1.33 8.83
C ALA A 21 7.45 0.69 9.29
N ARG A 22 7.34 -0.40 10.05
CA ARG A 22 8.48 -1.19 10.54
C ARG A 22 8.20 -2.68 10.38
N GLY A 23 9.26 -3.46 10.14
CA GLY A 23 9.15 -4.90 9.96
C GLY A 23 8.21 -5.23 8.80
N ASN A 24 7.19 -6.06 9.05
CA ASN A 24 6.24 -6.53 8.04
C ASN A 24 5.48 -5.38 7.34
N LEU A 25 5.21 -4.28 8.06
CA LEU A 25 4.50 -3.13 7.49
C LEU A 25 5.25 -2.46 6.34
N VAL A 26 6.58 -2.62 6.25
CA VAL A 26 7.37 -2.08 5.12
C VAL A 26 7.02 -2.84 3.84
N ALA A 27 6.84 -4.15 3.91
CA ALA A 27 6.41 -4.94 2.76
C ALA A 27 4.96 -4.61 2.37
N ASP A 28 4.07 -4.42 3.34
CA ASP A 28 2.69 -4.01 3.07
C ASP A 28 2.62 -2.62 2.44
N ALA A 29 3.48 -1.68 2.87
CA ALA A 29 3.58 -0.35 2.26
C ALA A 29 3.98 -0.40 0.78
N TRP A 30 4.82 -1.36 0.38
CA TRP A 30 5.18 -1.57 -1.01
C TRP A 30 3.97 -1.98 -1.86
N TYR A 31 3.21 -2.97 -1.39
CA TYR A 31 2.00 -3.41 -2.09
C TYR A 31 0.91 -2.34 -2.11
N ALA A 32 0.74 -1.60 -1.01
CA ALA A 32 -0.17 -0.47 -0.94
C ALA A 32 0.22 0.61 -1.96
N ALA A 33 1.50 0.97 -2.06
CA ALA A 33 1.99 1.94 -3.05
C ALA A 33 1.72 1.48 -4.50
N LEU A 34 1.87 0.18 -4.77
CA LEU A 34 1.60 -0.38 -6.10
C LEU A 34 0.12 -0.29 -6.45
N ALA A 35 -0.76 -0.59 -5.49
CA ALA A 35 -2.21 -0.50 -5.67
C ALA A 35 -2.67 0.95 -5.88
N ILE A 36 -2.13 1.90 -5.12
CA ILE A 36 -2.42 3.33 -5.26
C ILE A 36 -1.98 3.84 -6.63
N GLU A 37 -0.73 3.58 -7.02
CA GLU A 37 -0.20 4.00 -8.33
C GLU A 37 -1.01 3.41 -9.48
N SER A 38 -1.40 2.14 -9.37
CA SER A 38 -2.20 1.45 -10.38
C SER A 38 -3.67 1.84 -10.35
N GLY A 39 -4.12 2.65 -9.38
CA GLY A 39 -5.53 2.98 -9.20
C GLY A 39 -6.41 1.76 -8.93
N CYS A 40 -5.86 0.69 -8.34
CA CYS A 40 -6.57 -0.54 -8.05
C CYS A 40 -7.17 -0.53 -6.64
N GLU A 41 -8.15 -1.39 -6.40
CA GLU A 41 -8.64 -1.69 -5.04
C GLU A 41 -7.88 -2.91 -4.50
N TRP A 42 -7.39 -2.81 -3.28
CA TRP A 42 -6.64 -3.87 -2.61
C TRP A 42 -7.58 -4.78 -1.80
N ILE A 43 -7.67 -6.04 -2.22
CA ILE A 43 -8.48 -7.06 -1.53
C ILE A 43 -7.56 -7.88 -0.63
N THR A 44 -7.85 -7.89 0.67
CA THR A 44 -7.00 -8.57 1.66
C THR A 44 -7.83 -9.15 2.80
N LEU A 45 -7.25 -10.01 3.63
CA LEU A 45 -7.79 -10.38 4.94
C LEU A 45 -7.13 -9.60 6.09
N ASP A 46 -6.06 -8.87 5.77
CA ASP A 46 -5.28 -8.11 6.72
C ASP A 46 -5.81 -6.68 6.89
N ARG A 47 -6.16 -6.33 8.13
CA ARG A 47 -6.70 -5.02 8.48
C ARG A 47 -5.62 -3.96 8.65
N ASP A 48 -4.34 -4.33 8.72
CA ASP A 48 -3.25 -3.35 8.85
C ASP A 48 -3.13 -2.47 7.60
N TYR A 49 -3.68 -2.88 6.45
CA TYR A 49 -3.79 -2.04 5.26
C TYR A 49 -4.65 -0.77 5.48
N ALA A 50 -5.46 -0.73 6.53
CA ALA A 50 -6.16 0.48 6.97
C ALA A 50 -5.22 1.65 7.34
N ARG A 51 -3.95 1.37 7.63
CA ARG A 51 -2.95 2.37 8.02
C ARG A 51 -2.41 3.18 6.84
N PHE A 52 -2.60 2.72 5.61
CA PHE A 52 -2.04 3.38 4.42
C PHE A 52 -3.03 4.38 3.84
N GLU A 53 -2.78 5.66 4.10
CA GLU A 53 -3.64 6.73 3.61
C GLU A 53 -3.69 6.79 2.07
N GLY A 54 -4.89 6.96 1.52
CA GLY A 54 -5.13 6.99 0.08
C GLY A 54 -5.26 5.61 -0.58
N LEU A 55 -5.03 4.52 0.16
CA LEU A 55 -5.28 3.16 -0.34
C LEU A 55 -6.79 2.87 -0.33
N ARG A 56 -7.34 2.49 -1.49
CA ARG A 56 -8.65 1.84 -1.55
C ARG A 56 -8.48 0.36 -1.23
N TRP A 57 -9.07 -0.12 -0.14
CA TRP A 57 -8.99 -1.51 0.26
C TRP A 57 -10.34 -2.02 0.78
N ARG A 58 -10.55 -3.34 0.68
CA ARG A 58 -11.66 -4.03 1.32
C ARG A 58 -11.27 -5.44 1.75
N LEU A 59 -12.00 -5.97 2.73
CA LEU A 59 -11.85 -7.37 3.12
C LEU A 59 -12.42 -8.28 2.03
N SER A 60 -11.73 -9.37 1.69
CA SER A 60 -12.37 -10.46 0.95
C SER A 60 -13.40 -11.12 1.86
N ALA A 61 -14.67 -11.05 1.48
CA ALA A 61 -15.77 -11.75 2.14
C ALA A 61 -15.65 -13.28 1.98
#